data_AF-A0AAV9ILL6-F1
#
_entry.id   AF-A0AAV9ILL6-F1
#
_cell.length_a   1.000
_cell.length_b   1.000
_cell.length_c   1.000
_cell.angle_alpha   90.00
_cell.angle_beta   90.00
_cell.angle_gamma   90.00
#
_symmetry.space_group_name_H-M   'P 1'
#
loop_
_entity.id
_entity.type
_entity.pdbx_description
1 polymer ?
#
loop_
_entity_poly.entity_id
_entity_poly.type
_entity_poly.pdbx_seq_one_letter_code
_entity_poly.pdbx_strand_id
1 'polypeptide(L)'
;MERSWVVLRTCLIDKSLKLTGSHDIELKVVVPPKVEYVKNREETLAYREWDDSVSGGSRFRKAKYSFGWNWGRRLLSCGIMGNAYIVCIPRCGIGDFRISQQHESLERVVLDVNARVELVSECKVDARLDVCNDNF
;
A
#
# COMPACT_ATOMS: atom_id res chain seq x y z
N MET A 1 1.61 18.67 -5.50
CA MET A 1 2.05 17.37 -4.96
C MET A 1 1.27 17.10 -3.69
N GLU A 2 0.20 16.31 -3.78
CA GLU A 2 -0.71 16.07 -2.67
C GLU A 2 -0.14 14.98 -1.74
N ARG A 3 0.31 15.38 -0.55
CA ARG A 3 0.92 14.47 0.43
C ARG A 3 -0.18 13.75 1.20
N SER A 4 -0.58 12.57 0.73
CA SER A 4 -1.50 11.69 1.46
C SER A 4 -0.71 10.61 2.21
N TRP A 5 -0.82 10.58 3.55
CA TRP A 5 -0.15 9.60 4.40
C TRP A 5 -1.05 8.38 4.59
N VAL A 6 -0.74 7.27 3.92
CA VAL A 6 -1.50 6.03 4.02
C VAL A 6 -0.61 4.92 4.56
N VAL A 7 -0.94 4.39 5.74
CA VAL A 7 -0.17 3.31 6.41
C VAL A 7 -0.52 1.93 5.84
N LEU A 8 -1.65 1.81 5.15
CA LEU A 8 -2.16 0.55 4.57
C LEU A 8 -2.00 0.51 3.04
N ARG A 9 -0.98 1.16 2.51
CA ARG A 9 -0.67 1.11 1.07
C ARG A 9 0.80 0.81 0.87
N THR A 10 1.07 0.00 -0.14
CA THR A 10 2.40 -0.06 -0.75
C THR A 10 2.67 1.28 -1.42
N CYS A 11 3.79 1.91 -1.08
CA CYS A 11 4.28 3.10 -1.76
C CYS A 11 5.34 2.68 -2.77
N LEU A 12 5.02 2.78 -4.05
CA LEU A 12 5.98 2.64 -5.13
C LEU A 12 6.48 4.05 -5.50
N ILE A 13 7.77 4.26 -5.41
CA ILE A 13 8.42 5.49 -5.84
C ILE A 13 9.17 5.13 -7.13
N ASP A 14 8.56 5.44 -8.26
CA ASP A 14 9.23 5.31 -9.55
C ASP A 14 10.27 6.43 -9.69
N LYS A 15 11.54 6.03 -9.65
CA LYS A 15 12.67 6.89 -9.93
C LYS A 15 13.61 6.13 -10.86
N SER A 16 13.89 6.73 -12.01
CA SER A 16 14.97 6.31 -12.90
C SER A 16 16.33 6.64 -12.27
N LEU A 17 16.71 5.83 -11.28
CA LEU A 17 18.01 5.92 -10.61
C LEU A 17 19.04 5.14 -11.43
N LYS A 18 19.99 5.85 -12.03
CA LYS A 18 21.20 5.26 -12.60
C LYS A 18 22.17 4.97 -11.45
N LEU A 19 22.23 3.72 -11.00
CA LEU A 19 23.23 3.27 -10.03
C LEU A 19 24.52 2.94 -10.80
N THR A 20 25.63 3.62 -10.50
CA THR A 20 26.90 3.43 -11.23
C THR A 20 28.06 3.23 -10.26
N GLY A 21 28.25 2.02 -9.72
CA GLY A 21 29.34 1.67 -8.77
C GLY A 21 28.84 1.32 -7.35
N SER A 22 29.75 1.14 -6.39
CA SER A 22 29.39 0.90 -4.97
C SER A 22 28.88 2.19 -4.33
N HIS A 23 27.57 2.40 -4.36
CA HIS A 23 26.92 3.57 -3.77
C HIS A 23 26.09 3.14 -2.57
N ASP A 24 26.30 3.81 -1.44
CA ASP A 24 25.40 3.72 -0.30
C ASP A 24 24.11 4.47 -0.64
N ILE A 25 22.99 3.74 -0.72
CA ILE A 25 21.67 4.33 -0.96
C ILE A 25 21.03 4.62 0.39
N GLU A 26 20.99 5.89 0.77
CA GLU A 26 20.29 6.33 1.99
C GLU A 26 18.86 6.80 1.66
N LEU A 27 17.85 6.11 2.22
CA LEU A 27 16.46 6.54 2.16
C LEU A 27 16.06 7.22 3.46
N LYS A 28 15.99 8.55 3.46
CA LYS A 28 15.51 9.33 4.60
C LYS A 28 13.99 9.44 4.61
N VAL A 29 13.33 8.66 5.47
CA VAL A 29 11.87 8.76 5.69
C VAL A 29 11.60 9.64 6.90
N VAL A 30 11.08 10.84 6.68
CA VAL A 30 10.66 11.75 7.76
C VAL A 30 9.18 11.58 8.01
N VAL A 31 8.82 11.02 9.17
CA VAL A 31 7.43 10.93 9.62
C VAL A 31 7.20 12.02 10.67
N PRO A 32 6.47 13.10 10.35
CA PRO A 32 6.23 14.17 11.31
C PRO A 32 5.37 13.67 12.49
N PRO A 33 5.52 14.28 13.68
CA PRO A 33 4.71 13.95 14.84
C PRO A 33 3.22 14.18 14.53
N LYS A 34 2.44 13.11 14.69
CA LYS A 34 1.03 13.04 14.24
C LYS A 34 0.10 13.99 15.01
N VAL A 35 0.48 14.42 16.21
CA VAL A 35 -0.37 15.22 17.08
C VAL A 35 -0.46 16.67 16.59
N GLU A 36 0.62 17.21 16.03
CA GLU A 36 0.69 18.59 15.56
C GLU A 36 -0.05 18.79 14.23
N TYR A 37 0.02 17.80 13.34
CA TYR A 37 -0.72 17.79 12.07
C TYR A 37 -2.23 17.89 12.28
N VAL A 38 -2.75 17.33 13.37
CA VAL A 38 -4.18 17.30 13.65
C VAL A 38 -4.67 18.60 14.26
N LYS A 39 -3.94 19.15 15.25
CA LYS A 39 -4.25 20.43 15.89
C LYS A 39 -4.40 21.56 14.88
N ASN A 40 -3.50 21.64 13.91
CA ASN A 40 -3.54 22.69 12.87
C ASN A 40 -4.69 22.52 11.86
N ARG A 41 -5.41 21.39 11.87
CA ARG A 41 -6.62 21.15 11.06
C ARG A 41 -7.90 21.09 11.90
N GLU A 42 -7.84 21.29 13.21
CA GLU A 42 -9.03 21.29 14.08
C GLU A 42 -9.92 22.51 13.90
N GLU A 43 -9.39 23.64 13.39
CA GLU A 43 -10.16 24.87 13.21
C GLU A 43 -11.33 24.73 12.21
N THR A 44 -11.44 23.62 11.48
CA THR A 44 -12.38 23.47 10.35
C THR A 44 -13.60 22.57 10.61
N LEU A 45 -13.78 21.96 11.79
CA LEU A 45 -14.90 21.02 12.04
C LEU A 45 -15.71 21.34 13.30
N ALA A 46 -17.04 21.38 13.12
CA ALA A 46 -18.02 21.72 14.16
C ALA A 46 -18.48 20.54 15.05
N TYR A 47 -17.85 19.36 14.93
CA TYR A 47 -18.27 18.13 15.62
C TYR A 47 -17.09 17.40 16.27
N ARG A 48 -17.33 16.87 17.48
CA ARG A 48 -16.37 16.11 18.29
C ARG A 48 -16.42 14.63 17.96
N GLU A 49 -15.29 14.05 17.56
CA GLU A 49 -15.17 12.62 17.26
C GLU A 49 -15.54 11.74 18.47
N TRP A 50 -16.28 10.65 18.22
CA TRP A 50 -16.66 9.66 19.24
C TRP A 50 -15.47 8.76 19.59
N ASP A 51 -15.20 8.61 20.89
CA ASP A 51 -14.09 7.81 21.45
C ASP A 51 -12.70 8.20 20.91
N ASP A 52 -12.47 9.50 20.78
CA ASP A 52 -11.22 10.01 20.25
C ASP A 52 -10.26 10.47 21.35
N SER A 53 -9.36 9.58 21.74
CA SER A 53 -8.31 9.85 22.73
C SER A 53 -7.28 10.90 22.28
N VAL A 54 -7.24 11.23 20.98
CA VAL A 54 -6.25 12.13 20.37
C VAL A 54 -6.84 13.40 19.76
N SER A 55 -8.17 13.44 19.58
CA SER A 55 -8.91 14.44 18.81
C SER A 55 -8.37 14.58 17.36
N GLY A 56 -9.14 14.11 16.37
CA GLY A 56 -8.79 13.98 14.95
C GLY A 56 -8.11 12.66 14.54
N GLY A 57 -8.24 11.58 15.33
CA GLY A 57 -7.76 10.25 14.97
C GLY A 57 -8.41 9.68 13.70
N SER A 58 -9.66 10.07 13.41
CA SER A 58 -10.38 9.68 12.18
C SER A 58 -9.64 10.14 10.91
N ARG A 59 -8.95 11.28 10.97
CA ARG A 59 -8.30 11.95 9.83
C ARG A 59 -7.08 11.23 9.30
N PHE A 60 -6.48 10.34 10.11
CA PHE A 60 -5.36 9.52 9.68
C PHE A 60 -5.81 8.22 9.02
N ARG A 61 -5.20 7.91 7.87
CA ARG A 61 -5.27 6.57 7.24
C ARG A 61 -4.26 5.61 7.89
N LYS A 62 -4.40 5.42 9.21
CA LYS A 62 -3.67 4.46 10.04
C LYS A 62 -4.66 3.59 10.80
N ALA A 63 -4.21 2.40 11.23
CA ALA A 63 -4.94 1.53 12.11
C ALA A 63 -5.47 2.28 13.34
N LYS A 64 -6.79 2.23 13.55
CA LYS A 64 -7.48 3.07 14.55
C LYS A 64 -7.10 2.74 15.98
N TYR A 65 -6.88 1.45 16.28
CA TYR A 65 -6.45 1.02 17.62
C TYR A 65 -5.12 1.66 18.07
N SER A 66 -4.26 2.14 17.15
CA SER A 66 -3.02 2.82 17.52
C SER A 66 -3.28 4.11 18.31
N PHE A 67 -4.47 4.70 18.17
CA PHE A 67 -4.91 5.90 18.89
C PHE A 67 -5.45 5.59 20.29
N GLY A 68 -5.53 4.32 20.67
CA GLY A 68 -6.16 3.86 21.92
C GLY A 68 -7.51 3.21 21.63
N TRP A 69 -7.91 2.31 22.51
CA TRP A 69 -9.23 1.68 22.50
C TRP A 69 -9.58 1.22 23.92
N ASN A 70 -10.86 0.97 24.22
CA ASN A 70 -11.28 0.57 25.58
C ASN A 70 -10.60 -0.73 26.09
N TRP A 71 -10.10 -1.59 25.20
CA TRP A 71 -9.34 -2.80 25.51
C TRP A 71 -7.86 -2.76 25.06
N GLY A 72 -7.38 -1.62 24.57
CA GLY A 72 -6.06 -1.50 23.96
C GLY A 72 -5.30 -0.25 24.41
N ARG A 73 -4.02 -0.42 24.76
CA ARG A 73 -3.16 0.73 25.09
C ARG A 73 -2.96 1.64 23.89
N ARG A 74 -2.91 2.95 24.15
CA ARG A 74 -2.56 3.95 23.15
C ARG A 74 -1.07 3.89 22.81
N LEU A 75 -0.74 3.41 21.60
CA LEU A 75 0.63 3.28 21.10
C LEU A 75 0.74 3.89 19.71
N LEU A 76 1.11 5.17 19.66
CA LEU A 76 1.27 5.93 18.42
C LEU A 76 2.60 5.64 17.73
N SER A 77 2.73 4.41 17.23
CA SER A 77 3.93 3.99 16.51
C SER A 77 4.14 4.77 15.21
N CYS A 78 5.41 5.01 14.89
CA CYS A 78 5.89 5.49 13.61
C CYS A 78 7.06 4.61 13.16
N GLY A 79 7.23 4.47 11.85
CA GLY A 79 8.23 3.59 11.26
C GLY A 79 7.75 3.00 9.94
N ILE A 80 8.67 2.33 9.25
CA ILE A 80 8.38 1.53 8.06
C ILE A 80 7.85 0.18 8.57
N MET A 81 6.58 -0.08 8.31
CA MET A 81 5.92 -1.32 8.70
C MET A 81 5.81 -2.21 7.47
N GLY A 82 6.46 -3.38 7.50
CA GLY A 82 6.59 -4.27 6.36
C GLY A 82 7.97 -4.16 5.70
N ASN A 83 8.12 -4.85 4.58
CA ASN A 83 9.39 -4.93 3.87
C ASN A 83 9.59 -3.73 2.94
N ALA A 84 10.83 -3.29 2.80
CA ALA A 84 11.25 -2.31 1.81
C ALA A 84 12.17 -3.01 0.80
N TYR A 85 11.91 -2.80 -0.48
CA TYR A 85 12.65 -3.44 -1.58
C TYR A 85 13.15 -2.38 -2.56
N ILE A 86 14.34 -2.61 -3.09
CA ILE A 86 14.82 -1.95 -4.30
C ILE A 86 14.68 -2.97 -5.43
N VAL A 87 13.80 -2.68 -6.39
CA VAL A 87 13.51 -3.59 -7.50
C VAL A 87 14.00 -2.93 -8.79
N CYS A 88 14.80 -3.65 -9.56
CA CYS A 88 15.20 -3.23 -10.90
C CYS A 88 14.32 -3.95 -11.92
N ILE A 89 13.53 -3.20 -12.68
CA ILE A 89 12.68 -3.74 -13.75
C ILE A 89 13.34 -3.35 -15.09
N PRO A 90 13.93 -4.31 -15.83
CA PRO A 90 14.74 -3.98 -17.00
C PRO A 90 13.92 -3.59 -18.23
N ARG A 91 12.72 -4.15 -18.40
CA ARG A 91 11.85 -3.91 -19.57
C ARG A 91 10.37 -3.86 -19.21
N CYS A 92 9.90 -4.87 -18.49
CA CYS A 92 8.51 -4.96 -18.03
C CYS A 92 8.43 -5.79 -16.74
N GLY A 93 7.36 -5.58 -15.97
CA GLY A 93 7.07 -6.34 -14.75
C GLY A 93 5.57 -6.54 -14.56
N ILE A 94 5.20 -7.60 -13.84
CA ILE A 94 3.81 -7.79 -13.40
C ILE A 94 3.63 -6.97 -12.12
N GLY A 95 2.80 -5.93 -12.17
CA GLY A 95 2.55 -5.06 -11.03
C GLY A 95 1.47 -5.62 -10.10
N ASP A 96 0.42 -6.21 -10.67
CA ASP A 96 -0.66 -6.83 -9.94
C ASP A 96 -1.30 -7.93 -10.79
N PHE A 97 -1.87 -8.95 -10.15
CA PHE A 97 -2.72 -9.91 -10.82
C PHE A 97 -3.89 -10.29 -9.94
N ARG A 98 -5.03 -10.55 -10.58
CA ARG A 98 -6.28 -10.90 -9.93
C ARG A 98 -6.91 -12.06 -10.66
N ILE A 99 -7.27 -13.08 -9.89
CA ILE A 99 -8.11 -14.17 -10.35
C ILE A 99 -9.45 -14.03 -9.64
N SER A 100 -10.51 -13.78 -10.41
CA SER A 100 -11.90 -13.80 -9.93
C SER A 100 -12.59 -15.08 -10.37
N GLN A 101 -13.45 -15.59 -9.50
CA GLN A 101 -14.25 -16.78 -9.78
C GLN A 101 -15.71 -16.38 -9.93
N GLN A 102 -16.37 -16.91 -10.96
CA GLN A 102 -17.81 -16.81 -11.16
C GLN A 102 -18.37 -18.22 -11.17
N HIS A 103 -19.16 -18.55 -10.15
CA HIS A 103 -19.81 -19.85 -10.02
C HIS A 103 -21.12 -19.82 -10.81
N GLU A 104 -21.11 -20.39 -12.02
CA GLU A 104 -22.29 -20.43 -12.88
C GLU A 104 -23.23 -21.60 -12.50
N SER A 105 -22.67 -22.72 -12.04
CA SER A 105 -23.43 -23.90 -11.61
C SER A 105 -22.66 -24.75 -10.60
N LEU A 106 -23.27 -25.84 -10.12
CA LEU A 106 -22.63 -26.80 -9.21
C LEU A 106 -21.39 -27.47 -9.81
N GLU A 107 -21.30 -27.57 -11.13
CA GLU A 107 -20.22 -28.28 -11.84
C GLU A 107 -19.31 -27.33 -12.64
N ARG A 108 -19.60 -26.02 -12.64
CA ARG A 108 -18.89 -25.05 -13.47
C ARG A 108 -18.53 -23.78 -12.72
N VAL A 109 -17.24 -23.48 -12.75
CA VAL A 109 -16.67 -22.20 -12.32
C VAL A 109 -15.92 -21.57 -13.49
N VAL A 110 -16.21 -20.32 -13.78
CA VAL A 110 -15.49 -19.51 -14.76
C VAL A 110 -14.46 -18.67 -14.01
N LEU A 111 -13.20 -18.75 -14.45
CA LEU A 111 -12.11 -17.94 -13.91
C LEU A 111 -11.85 -16.75 -14.84
N ASP A 112 -11.85 -15.55 -14.27
CA ASP A 112 -11.42 -14.33 -14.93
C ASP A 112 -10.06 -13.93 -14.38
N VAL A 113 -9.04 -14.02 -15.23
CA VAL A 113 -7.64 -13.79 -14.88
C VAL A 113 -7.18 -12.49 -15.51
N ASN A 114 -6.95 -11.48 -14.67
CA ASN A 114 -6.49 -10.17 -15.08
C ASN A 114 -5.10 -9.93 -14.51
N ALA A 115 -4.16 -9.54 -15.37
CA ALA A 115 -2.82 -9.13 -14.96
C ALA A 115 -2.55 -7.71 -15.43
N ARG A 116 -2.08 -6.86 -14.51
CA ARG A 116 -1.56 -5.53 -14.84
C ARG A 116 -0.07 -5.64 -15.08
N VAL A 117 0.34 -5.38 -16.32
CA VAL A 117 1.74 -5.32 -16.73
C VAL A 117 2.19 -3.88 -16.79
N GLU A 118 3.34 -3.60 -16.19
CA GLU A 118 4.01 -2.30 -16.23
C GLU A 118 5.17 -2.37 -17.23
N LEU A 119 5.18 -1.45 -18.19
CA LEU A 119 6.21 -1.35 -19.23
C LEU A 119 7.16 -0.18 -18.90
N VAL A 120 8.46 -0.47 -18.85
CA VAL A 120 9.53 0.52 -18.67
C VAL A 120 10.05 1.01 -20.03
N SER A 121 9.97 0.16 -21.04
CA SER A 121 10.32 0.45 -22.44
C SER A 121 9.37 -0.27 -23.37
N GLU A 122 9.18 0.23 -24.60
CA GLU A 122 8.43 -0.51 -25.62
C GLU A 122 9.08 -1.87 -25.89
N CYS A 123 8.33 -2.93 -25.61
CA CYS A 123 8.73 -4.30 -25.90
C CYS A 123 7.49 -5.14 -26.22
N LYS A 124 7.68 -6.21 -26.99
CA LYS A 124 6.64 -7.23 -27.16
C LYS A 124 6.53 -8.03 -25.86
N VAL A 125 5.33 -8.07 -25.29
CA VAL A 125 5.01 -8.89 -24.12
C VAL A 125 4.27 -10.13 -24.59
N ASP A 126 4.74 -11.30 -24.15
CA ASP A 126 4.05 -12.57 -24.29
C ASP A 126 3.64 -13.04 -22.89
N ALA A 127 2.36 -13.35 -22.71
CA ALA A 127 1.79 -13.72 -21.41
C ALA A 127 1.25 -15.14 -21.49
N ARG A 128 1.72 -16.00 -20.60
CA ARG A 128 1.33 -17.41 -20.52
C ARG A 128 0.69 -17.71 -19.18
N LEU A 129 -0.45 -18.41 -19.23
CA LEU A 129 -1.15 -18.94 -18.06
C LEU A 129 -1.14 -20.46 -18.15
N ASP A 130 -0.49 -21.12 -17.20
CA ASP A 130 -0.50 -22.58 -17.06
C ASP A 130 -1.47 -22.96 -15.94
N VAL A 131 -2.46 -23.81 -16.25
CA VAL A 131 -3.45 -24.32 -15.28
C VAL A 131 -3.16 -25.79 -15.03
N CYS A 132 -2.70 -26.11 -13.83
CA CYS A 132 -2.52 -27.49 -13.38
C CYS A 132 -3.74 -27.93 -12.56
N ASN A 133 -4.39 -29.00 -12.99
CA ASN A 133 -5.44 -29.65 -12.20
C ASN A 133 -4.85 -30.91 -11.56
N ASP A 134 -4.40 -30.77 -10.32
CA ASP A 134 -3.99 -31.90 -9.51
C ASP A 134 -5.28 -32.53 -8.94
N ASN A 135 -5.83 -33.50 -9.66
CA ASN A 135 -6.95 -34.30 -9.16
C ASN A 135 -6.48 -35.02 -7.89
N PHE A 136 -7.04 -34.64 -6.73
CA PHE A 136 -6.93 -35.37 -5.47
C PHE A 136 -8.08 -36.38 -5.33
#